data_AF-A0A841NAN2-F1
#
_entry.id   AF-A0A841NAN2-F1
#
_cell.length_a   1.000
_cell.length_b   1.000
_cell.length_c   1.000
_cell.angle_alpha   90.00
_cell.angle_beta   90.00
_cell.angle_gamma   90.00
#
_symmetry.space_group_name_H-M   'P 1'
#
loop_
_entity.id
_entity.type
_entity.pdbx_description
1 polymer ?
#
loop_
_entity_poly.entity_id
_entity_poly.type
_entity_poly.pdbx_seq_one_letter_code
_entity_poly.pdbx_strand_id
1 'polypeptide(L)'
;MKNVLLKSLAVFVVMSFLNTQLAYWSGEFIKLPGGKFGMLSTAVLVGSLIITVIALITVAIFKGSYNSIWKMAVLFEILYLLMLMLSGASPVTYFTDNTDYHLIDLLLYLNSMVICVVVCLFDVIYSRILSTKVKN
;
A
#
# COMPACT_ATOMS: atom_id res chain seq x y z
N MET A 1 -4.25 -10.94 -22.58
CA MET A 1 -5.40 -10.71 -21.68
C MET A 1 -5.33 -11.49 -20.35
N LYS A 2 -4.96 -12.79 -20.31
CA LYS A 2 -4.82 -13.56 -19.03
C LYS A 2 -3.80 -13.01 -18.03
N ASN A 3 -2.82 -12.19 -18.47
CA ASN A 3 -1.75 -11.70 -17.60
C ASN A 3 -2.11 -10.44 -16.79
N VAL A 4 -3.17 -9.70 -17.12
CA VAL A 4 -3.46 -8.43 -16.41
C VAL A 4 -3.92 -8.69 -14.99
N LEU A 5 -4.82 -9.66 -14.79
CA LEU A 5 -5.28 -10.06 -13.46
C LEU A 5 -4.17 -10.68 -12.61
N LEU A 6 -3.29 -11.49 -13.23
CA LEU A 6 -2.16 -12.08 -12.52
C LEU A 6 -1.13 -11.00 -12.12
N LYS A 7 -0.87 -10.04 -13.02
CA LYS A 7 -0.01 -8.89 -12.72
C LYS A 7 -0.60 -8.02 -11.62
N SER A 8 -1.90 -7.71 -11.68
CA SER A 8 -2.55 -6.91 -10.64
C SER A 8 -2.53 -7.63 -9.30
N LEU A 9 -2.78 -8.93 -9.28
CA LEU A 9 -2.67 -9.74 -8.07
C LEU A 9 -1.26 -9.66 -7.47
N ALA A 10 -0.22 -9.82 -8.29
CA ALA A 10 1.15 -9.70 -7.83
C ALA A 10 1.45 -8.32 -7.23
N VAL A 11 1.02 -7.24 -7.89
CA VAL A 11 1.20 -5.86 -7.39
C VAL A 11 0.48 -5.66 -6.06
N PHE A 12 -0.77 -6.11 -5.92
CA PHE A 12 -1.55 -5.95 -4.70
C PHE A 12 -0.98 -6.77 -3.54
N VAL A 13 -0.50 -7.99 -3.80
CA VAL A 13 0.17 -8.82 -2.78
C VAL A 13 1.45 -8.16 -2.29
N VAL A 14 2.28 -7.64 -3.20
CA VAL A 14 3.51 -6.94 -2.85
C VAL A 14 3.21 -5.67 -2.04
N MET A 15 2.24 -4.86 -2.48
CA MET A 15 1.80 -3.66 -1.75
C MET A 15 1.28 -3.99 -0.34
N SER A 16 0.48 -5.05 -0.21
CA SER A 16 -0.08 -5.49 1.07
C SER A 16 1.01 -5.93 2.04
N PHE A 17 1.98 -6.69 1.54
CA PHE A 17 3.09 -7.19 2.35
C PHE A 17 4.03 -6.06 2.80
N LEU A 18 4.37 -5.14 1.88
CA LEU A 18 5.19 -3.97 2.20
C LEU A 18 4.50 -3.08 3.25
N ASN A 19 3.20 -2.81 3.10
CA ASN A 19 2.45 -2.01 4.07
C ASN A 19 2.40 -2.67 5.44
N THR A 20 2.17 -3.99 5.49
CA THR A 20 2.18 -4.75 6.75
C THR A 20 3.56 -4.72 7.41
N GLN A 21 4.62 -4.91 6.64
CA GLN A 21 5.99 -4.91 7.16
C GLN A 21 6.41 -3.53 7.67
N LEU A 22 6.05 -2.45 6.97
CA LEU A 22 6.32 -1.09 7.46
C LEU A 22 5.47 -0.73 8.67
N ALA A 23 4.23 -1.20 8.76
CA ALA A 23 3.41 -1.05 9.96
C ALA A 23 4.05 -1.76 11.16
N TYR A 24 4.58 -2.97 10.95
CA TYR A 24 5.35 -3.70 11.95
C TYR A 24 6.62 -2.93 12.35
N TRP A 25 7.43 -2.45 11.41
CA TRP A 25 8.61 -1.67 11.78
C TRP A 25 8.26 -0.37 12.51
N SER A 26 7.19 0.32 12.11
CA SER A 26 6.77 1.58 12.73
C SER A 26 6.37 1.39 14.19
N GLY A 27 5.64 0.32 14.50
CA GLY A 27 5.30 0.02 15.89
C GLY A 27 6.51 -0.42 16.73
N GLU A 28 7.53 -1.03 16.11
CA GLU A 28 8.77 -1.42 16.77
C GLU A 28 9.63 -0.18 17.08
N PHE A 29 9.71 0.77 16.13
CA PHE A 29 10.36 2.07 16.30
C PHE A 29 9.78 2.87 17.47
N ILE A 30 8.46 2.81 17.67
CA ILE A 30 7.75 3.53 18.75
C ILE A 30 7.69 2.74 20.06
N LYS A 31 8.22 1.50 20.08
CA LYS A 31 8.16 0.59 21.24
C LYS A 31 6.74 0.45 21.80
N LEU A 32 5.75 0.32 20.91
CA LEU A 32 4.38 0.06 21.32
C LEU A 32 4.32 -1.18 22.23
N PRO A 33 3.49 -1.17 23.30
CA PRO A 33 3.31 -2.35 24.13
C PRO A 33 2.85 -3.53 23.25
N GLY A 34 3.51 -4.69 23.41
CA GLY A 34 3.46 -5.81 22.46
C GLY A 34 2.05 -6.30 22.07
N GLY A 35 1.06 -6.12 22.96
CA GLY A 35 -0.34 -6.43 22.67
C GLY A 35 -0.99 -5.50 21.62
N LYS A 36 -0.68 -4.20 21.64
CA LYS A 36 -1.16 -3.24 20.62
C LYS A 36 -0.35 -3.34 19.33
N PHE A 37 0.92 -3.74 19.45
CA PHE A 37 1.86 -3.90 18.35
C PHE A 37 1.44 -5.00 17.35
N GLY A 38 1.17 -6.22 17.84
CA GLY A 38 0.71 -7.32 16.99
C GLY A 38 -0.68 -7.07 16.38
N MET A 39 -1.54 -6.35 17.11
CA MET A 39 -2.89 -6.02 16.65
C MET A 39 -2.88 -5.03 15.47
N LEU A 40 -1.95 -4.07 15.48
CA LEU A 40 -1.80 -3.09 14.40
C LEU A 40 -1.35 -3.72 13.08
N SER A 41 -0.29 -4.54 13.11
CA SER A 41 0.20 -5.24 11.92
C SER A 41 -0.86 -6.21 11.36
N THR A 42 -1.57 -6.92 12.24
CA THR A 42 -2.66 -7.81 11.82
C THR A 42 -3.84 -7.04 11.22
N ALA A 43 -4.21 -5.89 11.79
CA ALA A 43 -5.27 -5.04 11.26
C ALA A 43 -4.92 -4.49 9.87
N VAL A 44 -3.67 -4.04 9.68
CA VAL A 44 -3.17 -3.59 8.37
C VAL A 44 -3.19 -4.74 7.35
N LEU A 45 -2.77 -5.94 7.75
CA LEU A 45 -2.79 -7.11 6.86
C LEU A 45 -4.22 -7.49 6.45
N VAL A 46 -5.15 -7.59 7.39
CA VAL A 46 -6.56 -7.90 7.10
C VAL A 46 -7.17 -6.80 6.22
N GLY A 47 -6.89 -5.53 6.52
CA GLY A 47 -7.29 -4.39 5.71
C GLY A 47 -6.80 -4.47 4.27
N SER A 48 -5.50 -4.73 4.10
CA SER A 48 -4.87 -4.87 2.79
C SER A 48 -5.42 -6.05 1.98
N LEU A 49 -5.83 -7.14 2.63
CA LEU A 49 -6.53 -8.27 2.00
C LEU A 49 -7.91 -7.85 1.47
N ILE A 50 -8.70 -7.14 2.28
CA ILE A 50 -10.02 -6.62 1.85
C ILE A 50 -9.84 -5.69 0.64
N ILE A 51 -8.88 -4.77 0.72
CA ILE A 51 -8.55 -3.85 -0.37
C ILE A 51 -8.13 -4.62 -1.61
N THR A 52 -7.31 -5.66 -1.47
CA THR A 52 -6.87 -6.50 -2.59
C THR A 52 -8.06 -7.13 -3.31
N VAL A 53 -9.05 -7.65 -2.58
CA VAL A 53 -10.26 -8.23 -3.17
C VAL A 53 -11.06 -7.17 -3.92
N ILE A 54 -11.30 -6.01 -3.29
CA ILE A 54 -12.04 -4.90 -3.91
C ILE A 54 -11.32 -4.41 -5.18
N ALA A 55 -10.01 -4.17 -5.09
CA ALA A 55 -9.18 -3.70 -6.19
C ALA A 55 -9.16 -4.71 -7.35
N LEU A 56 -9.11 -6.02 -7.06
CA LEU A 56 -9.21 -7.06 -8.09
C LEU A 56 -10.56 -7.03 -8.80
N ILE A 57 -11.66 -6.84 -8.07
CA ILE A 57 -13.00 -6.70 -8.67
C ILE A 57 -13.04 -5.45 -9.56
N THR A 58 -12.51 -4.32 -9.09
CA THR A 58 -12.43 -3.09 -9.87
C THR A 58 -11.61 -3.27 -11.15
N VAL A 59 -10.44 -3.89 -11.05
CA VAL A 59 -9.60 -4.22 -12.23
C VAL A 59 -10.31 -5.21 -13.15
N ALA A 60 -11.08 -6.17 -12.60
CA ALA A 60 -11.81 -7.14 -13.40
C ALA A 60 -12.98 -6.52 -14.19
N ILE A 61 -13.61 -5.46 -13.65
CA ILE A 61 -14.66 -4.69 -14.34
C ILE A 61 -14.02 -3.78 -15.40
N PHE A 62 -12.95 -3.07 -15.04
CA PHE A 62 -12.33 -2.04 -15.89
C PHE A 62 -11.02 -2.51 -16.53
N LYS A 63 -10.96 -3.77 -17.00
CA LYS A 63 -9.73 -4.43 -17.50
C LYS A 63 -8.97 -3.62 -18.55
N GLY A 64 -9.66 -2.84 -19.39
CA GLY A 64 -9.05 -2.02 -20.43
C GLY A 64 -8.30 -0.79 -19.91
N SER A 65 -8.70 -0.25 -18.76
CA SER A 65 -8.11 0.97 -18.19
C SER A 65 -6.84 0.69 -17.39
N TYR A 66 -6.75 -0.50 -16.80
CA TYR A 66 -5.67 -0.93 -15.89
C TYR A 66 -4.60 -1.78 -16.59
N ASN A 67 -4.07 -1.31 -17.72
CA ASN A 67 -2.97 -2.02 -18.42
C ASN A 67 -1.56 -1.71 -17.89
N SER A 68 -1.42 -0.71 -17.02
CA SER A 68 -0.14 -0.26 -16.45
C SER A 68 -0.10 -0.51 -14.94
N ILE A 69 1.06 -0.94 -14.44
CA ILE A 69 1.31 -1.23 -13.02
C ILE A 69 1.10 0.03 -12.19
N TRP A 70 1.52 1.20 -12.67
CA TRP A 70 1.30 2.49 -12.00
C TRP A 70 -0.18 2.74 -11.67
N LYS A 71 -1.09 2.48 -12.61
CA LYS A 71 -2.54 2.66 -12.38
C LYS A 71 -3.08 1.71 -11.31
N MET A 72 -2.55 0.48 -11.26
CA MET A 72 -2.94 -0.50 -10.24
C MET A 72 -2.40 -0.10 -8.86
N ALA A 73 -1.15 0.38 -8.80
CA ALA A 73 -0.54 0.89 -7.58
C ALA A 73 -1.34 2.07 -6.99
N VAL A 74 -1.70 3.04 -7.83
CA VAL A 74 -2.52 4.20 -7.43
C VAL A 74 -3.91 3.76 -6.96
N LEU A 75 -4.55 2.79 -7.63
CA LEU A 75 -5.85 2.26 -7.17
C LEU A 75 -5.76 1.65 -5.77
N PHE A 76 -4.73 0.82 -5.53
CA PHE A 76 -4.50 0.23 -4.22
C PHE A 76 -4.28 1.30 -3.16
N GLU A 77 -3.44 2.29 -3.46
CA GLU A 77 -3.15 3.41 -2.56
C GLU A 77 -4.42 4.19 -2.18
N ILE A 78 -5.24 4.56 -3.17
CA ILE A 78 -6.50 5.29 -2.92
C ILE A 78 -7.41 4.49 -1.99
N LEU A 79 -7.56 3.18 -2.25
CA LEU A 79 -8.39 2.30 -1.41
C LEU A 79 -7.80 2.13 -0.01
N TYR A 80 -6.48 2.08 0.12
CA TYR A 80 -5.79 1.98 1.40
C TYR A 80 -5.94 3.24 2.24
N LEU A 81 -5.75 4.42 1.65
CA LEU A 81 -5.96 5.70 2.32
C LEU A 81 -7.42 5.89 2.75
N LEU A 82 -8.37 5.46 1.91
CA LEU A 82 -9.80 5.42 2.27
C LEU A 82 -10.06 4.50 3.46
N MET A 83 -9.44 3.32 3.50
CA MET A 83 -9.57 2.38 4.62
C MET A 83 -9.03 2.98 5.92
N LEU A 84 -7.85 3.62 5.89
CA LEU A 84 -7.27 4.30 7.05
C LEU A 84 -8.18 5.42 7.56
N MET A 85 -8.74 6.23 6.64
CA MET A 85 -9.69 7.28 7.00
C MET A 85 -10.95 6.70 7.67
N LEU A 86 -11.49 5.61 7.12
CA LEU A 86 -12.66 4.93 7.67
C LEU A 86 -12.40 4.24 9.01
N SER A 87 -11.15 3.83 9.27
CA SER A 87 -10.76 3.27 10.58
C SER A 87 -10.63 4.34 11.67
N GLY A 88 -10.80 5.62 11.32
CA GLY A 88 -10.63 6.75 12.24
C GLY A 88 -9.17 7.17 12.44
N ALA A 89 -8.22 6.60 11.69
CA ALA A 89 -6.83 7.03 11.72
C ALA A 89 -6.71 8.36 10.96
N SER A 90 -6.39 9.43 11.68
CA SER A 90 -6.21 10.76 11.08
C SER A 90 -4.76 11.18 11.19
N PRO A 91 -4.09 11.53 10.07
CA PRO A 91 -2.72 12.02 10.13
C PRO A 91 -2.65 13.46 10.69
N VAL A 92 -3.78 14.19 10.68
CA VAL A 92 -3.84 15.60 11.12
C VAL A 92 -3.92 15.70 12.64
N THR A 93 -4.50 14.71 13.32
CA THR A 93 -4.66 14.74 14.78
C THR A 93 -3.33 14.75 15.52
N TYR A 94 -2.26 14.23 14.92
CA TYR A 94 -0.91 14.32 15.47
C TYR A 94 -0.42 15.77 15.61
N PHE A 95 -0.74 16.65 14.66
CA PHE A 95 -0.30 18.05 14.71
C PHE A 95 -1.04 18.87 15.76
N THR A 96 -2.20 18.39 16.22
CA THR A 96 -2.99 19.02 17.28
C THR A 96 -2.77 18.40 18.65
N ASP A 97 -2.52 17.09 18.71
CA ASP A 97 -2.34 16.35 19.96
C ASP A 97 -1.14 15.40 19.82
N ASN A 98 -0.01 15.82 20.39
CA ASN A 98 1.34 15.32 20.11
C ASN A 98 1.63 14.02 20.90
N THR A 99 0.75 13.03 20.77
CA THR A 99 0.80 11.77 21.51
C THR A 99 1.35 10.65 20.63
N ASP A 100 2.13 9.72 21.20
CA ASP A 100 2.74 8.58 20.51
C ASP A 100 1.74 7.74 19.69
N TYR A 101 0.48 7.69 20.13
CA TYR A 101 -0.60 7.01 19.41
C TYR A 101 -0.93 7.65 18.05
N HIS A 102 -0.92 8.98 17.97
CA HIS A 102 -1.19 9.71 16.72
C HIS A 102 0.04 9.75 15.79
N LEU A 103 1.24 9.56 16.34
CA LEU A 103 2.47 9.44 15.56
C LEU A 103 2.45 8.18 14.67
N ILE A 104 1.83 7.09 15.16
CA ILE A 104 1.64 5.85 14.40
C ILE A 104 0.69 6.06 13.22
N ASP A 105 -0.40 6.79 13.43
CA ASP A 105 -1.35 7.11 12.36
C ASP A 105 -0.62 7.88 11.25
N LEU A 106 0.16 8.91 11.61
CA LEU A 106 0.97 9.67 10.64
C LEU A 106 1.99 8.77 9.90
N LEU A 107 2.67 7.88 10.62
CA LEU A 107 3.62 6.92 10.02
C LEU A 107 2.95 5.97 9.05
N LEU A 108 1.76 5.45 9.35
CA LEU A 108 1.02 4.57 8.45
C LEU A 108 0.72 5.26 7.11
N TYR A 109 0.28 6.51 7.15
CA TYR A 109 0.05 7.31 5.94
C TYR A 109 1.35 7.59 5.18
N LEU A 110 2.41 7.98 5.88
CA LEU A 110 3.71 8.28 5.27
C LEU A 110 4.33 7.03 4.63
N ASN A 111 4.27 5.89 5.32
CA ASN A 111 4.76 4.61 4.83
C ASN A 111 4.03 4.16 3.56
N SER A 112 2.70 4.28 3.55
CA SER A 112 1.90 3.96 2.37
C SER A 112 2.32 4.79 1.15
N MET A 113 2.49 6.10 1.34
CA MET A 113 2.98 7.00 0.29
C MET A 113 4.38 6.61 -0.21
N VAL A 114 5.30 6.28 0.71
CA VAL A 114 6.65 5.83 0.35
C VAL A 114 6.59 4.53 -0.45
N ILE A 115 5.79 3.54 -0.03
CA ILE A 115 5.62 2.29 -0.77
C ILE A 115 5.07 2.56 -2.17
N CYS A 116 4.06 3.41 -2.29
CA CYS A 116 3.47 3.79 -3.57
C CYS A 116 4.55 4.35 -4.49
N VAL A 117 5.34 5.34 -4.04
CA VAL A 117 6.44 5.92 -4.82
C VAL A 117 7.48 4.86 -5.20
N VAL A 118 7.87 3.98 -4.28
CA VAL A 118 8.85 2.92 -4.54
C VAL A 118 8.37 1.96 -5.63
N VAL A 119 7.13 1.46 -5.53
CA VAL A 119 6.57 0.56 -6.56
C VAL A 119 6.48 1.27 -7.92
N CYS A 120 6.10 2.55 -7.93
CA CYS A 120 6.05 3.36 -9.15
C CYS A 120 7.44 3.55 -9.77
N LEU A 121 8.46 3.84 -8.96
CA LEU A 121 9.85 3.97 -9.43
C LEU A 121 10.38 2.66 -9.99
N PHE A 122 10.11 1.53 -9.32
CA PHE A 122 10.49 0.21 -9.82
C PHE A 122 9.87 -0.09 -11.19
N ASP A 123 8.59 0.23 -11.39
CA ASP A 123 7.92 0.06 -12.70
C ASP A 123 8.60 0.90 -13.79
N VAL A 124 8.90 2.17 -13.50
CA VAL A 124 9.58 3.08 -14.45
C VAL A 124 10.98 2.59 -14.79
N ILE A 125 11.78 2.20 -13.79
CA ILE A 125 13.14 1.72 -13.98
C ILE A 125 13.14 0.41 -14.77
N TYR A 126 12.29 -0.54 -14.39
CA TYR A 126 12.19 -1.84 -15.06
C TYR A 126 11.77 -1.69 -16.53
N SER A 127 10.78 -0.85 -16.79
CA SER A 127 10.32 -0.54 -18.15
C SER A 127 11.43 0.10 -18.99
N ARG A 128 12.21 1.02 -18.42
CA ARG A 128 13.37 1.63 -19.09
C ARG A 128 14.45 0.61 -19.41
N ILE A 129 14.86 -0.23 -18.46
CA ILE A 129 15.90 -1.26 -18.67
C ILE A 129 15.50 -2.23 -19.79
N LEU A 130 14.24 -2.66 -19.81
CA LEU A 130 13.75 -3.58 -20.83
C LEU A 130 13.75 -2.90 -22.21
N SER A 131 13.38 -1.62 -22.28
CA SER A 131 13.40 -0.84 -23.52
C SER A 131 14.81 -0.66 -24.08
N THR A 132 15.81 -0.43 -23.22
CA THR A 132 17.21 -0.35 -23.67
C THR A 132 17.73 -1.70 -24.19
N LYS A 133 17.27 -2.81 -23.62
CA LYS A 133 17.72 -4.16 -24.01
C LYS A 133 17.16 -4.62 -25.36
N VAL A 134 16.00 -4.12 -25.78
CA VAL A 134 15.36 -4.45 -27.08
C VAL A 134 15.93 -3.61 -28.23
N LYS A 135 16.64 -2.52 -27.92
CA LYS A 135 17.19 -1.59 -28.92
C LYS A 135 18.66 -1.90 -29.31
N ASN A 136 19.27 -2.92 -28.70
CA ASN A 136 20.59 -3.46 -29.03
C ASN A 136 20.43 -4.84 -29.66
#